data_AF-A0A1J3F7Q3-F1
#
_entry.id   AF-A0A1J3F7Q3-F1
#
_cell.length_a   1.000
_cell.length_b   1.000
_cell.length_c   1.000
_cell.angle_alpha   90.00
_cell.angle_beta   90.00
_cell.angle_gamma   90.00
#
_symmetry.space_group_name_H-M   'P 1'
#
loop_
_entity.id
_entity.type
_entity.pdbx_description
1 polymer ?
#
loop_
_entity_poly.entity_id
_entity_poly.type
_entity_poly.pdbx_seq_one_letter_code
_entity_poly.pdbx_strand_id
1 'polypeptide(L)'
;RNPDSYFSIKKDPTKNKKRQDFVKDRRWIKREYDEFKVRINGLPEQIKKRAEQFNLREELKEKRIAREKNGGVLPPDGVQVVKATWMADGTHWPGTWFEPKPDHSKGDHAGILQIMSKVPELEPVMGGPNEGSLDFTGIDVRVPMFAYVSREKRPGFDHNKKAGAMNGMVRASAILSNGAFILNLDCDHYIYNSKAIKEGMCFMMDRGGDRICYIQFPQRFEGIDPSDRYA
;
A
#
# COMPACT_ATOMS: atom_id res chain seq x y z
N ARG A 1 -6.89 10.84 11.64
CA ARG A 1 -5.66 10.07 11.32
C ARG A 1 -5.87 9.29 10.05
N ASN A 2 -6.98 8.58 9.90
CA ASN A 2 -7.57 8.41 8.57
C ASN A 2 -7.96 9.81 8.01
N PRO A 3 -7.49 10.21 6.83
CA PRO A 3 -7.78 11.53 6.26
C PRO A 3 -9.20 11.65 5.69
N ASP A 4 -9.77 10.61 5.10
CA ASP A 4 -11.16 10.59 4.61
C ASP A 4 -12.15 10.83 5.77
N SER A 5 -12.05 10.04 6.85
CA SER A 5 -12.89 10.21 8.05
C SER A 5 -12.62 11.56 8.71
N TYR A 6 -11.38 12.03 8.76
CA TYR A 6 -11.06 13.32 9.40
C TYR A 6 -11.67 14.53 8.66
N PHE A 7 -11.57 14.56 7.34
CA PHE A 7 -12.03 15.69 6.54
C PHE A 7 -13.53 15.66 6.23
N SER A 8 -14.20 14.53 6.43
CA SER A 8 -15.66 14.39 6.30
C SER A 8 -16.45 14.77 7.57
N ILE A 9 -15.78 14.96 8.71
CA ILE A 9 -16.41 15.41 9.96
C ILE A 9 -17.06 16.79 9.78
N LYS A 10 -18.36 16.87 10.04
CA LYS A 10 -19.15 18.12 9.97
C LYS A 10 -19.03 19.04 11.20
N LYS A 11 -18.18 18.68 12.18
CA LYS A 11 -17.93 19.48 13.40
C LYS A 11 -16.90 20.57 13.11
N ASP A 12 -16.89 21.61 13.95
CA ASP A 12 -15.86 22.64 13.91
C ASP A 12 -14.45 22.04 14.07
N PRO A 13 -13.58 22.12 13.04
CA PRO A 13 -12.25 21.53 13.08
C PRO A 13 -11.25 22.35 13.92
N THR A 14 -11.57 23.60 14.27
CA THR A 14 -10.71 24.50 15.04
C THR A 14 -10.89 24.37 16.55
N LYS A 15 -11.95 23.67 16.98
CA LYS A 15 -12.23 23.42 18.39
C LYS A 15 -11.03 22.77 19.09
N ASN A 16 -10.62 23.39 20.21
CA ASN A 16 -9.48 22.97 21.05
C ASN A 16 -8.11 22.99 20.33
N LYS A 17 -7.94 23.74 19.25
CA LYS A 17 -6.65 23.91 18.57
C LYS A 17 -5.97 25.20 19.03
N LYS A 18 -4.71 25.10 19.45
CA LYS A 18 -3.93 26.20 20.03
C LYS A 18 -2.84 26.76 19.11
N ARG A 19 -2.47 26.01 18.06
CA ARG A 19 -1.44 26.43 17.09
C ARG A 19 -1.99 27.53 16.18
N GLN A 20 -1.26 28.63 16.07
CA GLN A 20 -1.69 29.81 15.29
C GLN A 20 -1.77 29.52 13.78
N ASP A 21 -0.87 28.69 13.28
CA ASP A 21 -0.78 28.25 11.89
C ASP A 21 -1.75 27.12 11.52
N PHE A 22 -2.47 26.54 12.50
CA PHE A 22 -3.34 25.38 12.30
C PHE A 22 -4.32 25.55 11.14
N VAL A 23 -4.94 26.73 11.01
CA VAL A 23 -5.94 26.98 9.95
C VAL A 23 -5.27 26.98 8.56
N LYS A 24 -4.09 27.61 8.45
CA LYS A 24 -3.30 27.65 7.21
C LYS A 24 -2.86 26.24 6.81
N ASP A 25 -2.23 25.53 7.74
CA ASP A 25 -1.69 24.19 7.53
C ASP A 25 -2.78 23.17 7.21
N ARG A 26 -3.93 23.25 7.90
CA ARG A 26 -5.08 22.38 7.62
C ARG A 26 -5.63 22.60 6.20
N ARG A 27 -5.72 23.86 5.73
CA ARG A 27 -6.17 24.16 4.36
C ARG A 27 -5.19 23.61 3.33
N TRP A 28 -3.89 23.77 3.58
CA TRP A 28 -2.84 23.22 2.73
C TRP A 28 -2.95 21.69 2.65
N ILE A 29 -2.98 20.98 3.78
CA ILE A 29 -3.13 19.52 3.80
C ILE A 29 -4.41 19.05 3.13
N LYS A 30 -5.52 19.77 3.28
CA LYS A 30 -6.77 19.41 2.59
C LYS A 30 -6.60 19.45 1.08
N ARG A 31 -5.94 20.48 0.54
CA ARG A 31 -5.65 20.60 -0.90
C ARG A 31 -4.75 19.47 -1.37
N GLU A 32 -3.62 19.25 -0.71
CA GLU A 32 -2.68 18.18 -1.04
C GLU A 32 -3.34 16.80 -1.02
N TYR A 33 -4.22 16.59 -0.03
CA TYR A 33 -4.97 15.34 0.09
C TYR A 33 -5.99 15.17 -1.04
N ASP A 34 -6.69 16.24 -1.44
CA ASP A 34 -7.62 16.17 -2.58
C ASP A 34 -6.89 15.87 -3.89
N GLU A 35 -5.73 16.50 -4.13
CA GLU A 35 -4.89 16.20 -5.28
C GLU A 35 -4.35 14.76 -5.24
N PHE A 36 -3.93 14.30 -4.06
CA PHE A 36 -3.55 12.90 -3.85
C PHE A 36 -4.68 11.95 -4.21
N LYS A 37 -5.92 12.22 -3.78
CA LYS A 37 -7.09 11.41 -4.14
C LYS A 37 -7.31 11.35 -5.65
N VAL A 38 -7.18 12.48 -6.35
CA VAL A 38 -7.28 12.52 -7.81
C VAL A 38 -6.20 11.63 -8.47
N ARG A 39 -4.94 11.74 -8.01
CA ARG A 39 -3.84 10.91 -8.52
C ARG A 39 -4.09 9.42 -8.30
N ILE A 40 -4.51 9.02 -7.09
CA ILE A 40 -4.80 7.61 -6.77
C ILE A 40 -5.97 7.08 -7.59
N ASN A 41 -7.05 7.86 -7.76
CA ASN A 41 -8.21 7.46 -8.55
C ASN A 41 -7.86 7.27 -10.04
N GLY A 42 -6.94 8.06 -10.57
CA GLY A 42 -6.46 7.94 -11.96
C GLY A 42 -5.40 6.84 -12.17
N LEU A 43 -4.81 6.30 -11.11
CA LEU A 43 -3.68 5.37 -11.19
C LEU A 43 -3.98 4.08 -11.97
N PRO A 44 -5.15 3.41 -11.81
CA PRO A 44 -5.44 2.19 -12.58
C PRO A 44 -5.40 2.42 -14.09
N GLU A 45 -5.97 3.53 -14.56
CA GLU A 45 -6.00 3.89 -15.98
C GLU A 45 -4.59 4.26 -16.48
N GLN A 46 -3.80 4.97 -15.67
CA GLN A 46 -2.41 5.28 -16.01
C GLN A 46 -1.55 4.01 -16.16
N ILE A 47 -1.70 3.04 -15.26
CA ILE A 47 -0.99 1.75 -15.34
C ILE A 47 -1.36 1.01 -16.62
N LYS A 48 -2.66 0.98 -16.97
CA LYS A 48 -3.16 0.34 -18.19
C LYS A 48 -2.58 0.99 -19.44
N LYS A 49 -2.70 2.31 -19.58
CA LYS A 49 -2.15 3.06 -20.74
C LYS A 49 -0.66 2.86 -20.88
N ARG A 50 0.09 2.89 -19.77
CA ARG A 50 1.54 2.62 -19.78
C ARG A 50 1.84 1.22 -20.31
N ALA A 51 1.13 0.20 -19.81
CA ALA A 51 1.32 -1.17 -20.27
C ALA A 51 1.01 -1.32 -21.77
N GLU A 52 -0.06 -0.69 -22.27
CA GLU A 52 -0.40 -0.66 -23.70
C GLU A 52 0.70 -0.02 -24.55
N GLN A 53 1.28 1.09 -24.10
CA GLN A 53 2.39 1.77 -24.80
C GLN A 53 3.65 0.90 -24.88
N PHE A 54 4.04 0.24 -23.77
CA PHE A 54 5.19 -0.66 -23.79
C PHE A 54 4.95 -1.88 -24.67
N ASN A 55 3.77 -2.50 -24.58
CA ASN A 55 3.41 -3.62 -25.46
C ASN A 55 3.44 -3.22 -26.94
N LEU A 56 2.92 -2.04 -27.30
CA LEU A 56 2.98 -1.54 -28.67
C LEU A 56 4.43 -1.33 -29.15
N ARG A 57 5.31 -0.82 -28.27
CA ARG A 57 6.72 -0.62 -28.59
C ARG A 57 7.43 -1.95 -28.86
N GLU A 58 7.18 -2.98 -28.05
CA GLU A 58 7.75 -4.31 -28.26
C GLU A 58 7.17 -4.97 -29.52
N GLU A 59 5.87 -4.85 -29.78
CA GLU A 59 5.25 -5.33 -31.03
C GLU A 59 5.89 -4.71 -32.27
N LEU A 60 6.13 -3.40 -32.27
CA LEU A 60 6.77 -2.71 -33.40
C LEU A 60 8.21 -3.15 -33.59
N LYS A 61 8.95 -3.34 -32.49
CA LYS A 61 10.34 -3.80 -32.51
C LYS A 61 10.45 -5.22 -33.06
N GLU A 62 9.61 -6.14 -32.61
CA GLU A 62 9.59 -7.52 -33.11
C GLU A 62 9.14 -7.60 -34.58
N LYS A 63 8.16 -6.78 -34.99
CA LYS A 63 7.77 -6.65 -36.41
C LYS A 63 8.93 -6.15 -37.28
N ARG A 64 9.74 -5.21 -36.79
CA ARG A 64 10.93 -4.73 -37.50
C ARG A 64 11.97 -5.83 -37.65
N ILE A 65 12.27 -6.55 -36.57
CA ILE A 65 13.22 -7.68 -36.58
C ILE A 65 12.74 -8.79 -37.52
N ALA A 66 11.44 -9.11 -37.52
CA ALA A 66 10.87 -10.11 -38.42
C ALA A 66 11.00 -9.70 -39.90
N ARG A 67 10.76 -8.42 -40.22
CA ARG A 67 10.97 -7.90 -41.59
C ARG A 67 12.43 -7.97 -42.00
N GLU A 68 13.35 -7.59 -41.13
CA GLU A 68 14.79 -7.66 -41.41
C GLU A 68 15.25 -9.10 -41.69
N LYS A 69 14.74 -10.07 -40.93
CA LYS A 69 15.07 -11.49 -41.12
C LYS A 69 14.45 -12.11 -42.38
N ASN A 70 13.30 -11.62 -42.82
CA ASN A 70 12.53 -12.20 -43.93
C ASN A 70 12.56 -11.34 -45.21
N GLY A 71 13.65 -10.60 -45.45
CA GLY A 71 13.82 -9.83 -46.69
C GLY A 71 12.77 -8.75 -46.93
N GLY A 72 12.21 -8.17 -45.86
CA GLY A 72 11.19 -7.11 -45.89
C GLY A 72 9.75 -7.60 -45.81
N VAL A 73 9.50 -8.91 -45.86
CA VAL A 73 8.14 -9.49 -45.82
C VAL A 73 7.81 -9.97 -44.40
N LEU A 74 6.62 -9.65 -43.89
CA LEU A 74 6.18 -10.17 -42.60
C LEU A 74 5.73 -11.64 -42.74
N PRO A 75 5.91 -12.49 -41.71
CA PRO A 75 5.33 -13.82 -41.69
C PRO A 75 3.81 -13.80 -41.93
N PRO A 76 3.23 -14.78 -42.66
CA PRO A 76 1.80 -14.87 -42.90
C PRO A 76 0.96 -14.90 -41.62
N ASP A 77 1.48 -15.53 -40.57
CA ASP A 77 0.82 -15.68 -39.27
C ASP A 77 1.00 -14.44 -38.36
N GLY A 78 1.70 -13.41 -38.86
CA GLY A 78 2.06 -12.22 -38.09
C GLY A 78 3.14 -12.48 -37.04
N VAL A 79 3.39 -11.47 -36.21
CA VAL A 79 4.32 -11.55 -35.07
C VAL A 79 3.50 -11.56 -33.79
N GLN A 80 3.51 -12.68 -33.08
CA GLN A 80 2.85 -12.79 -31.78
C GLN A 80 3.80 -12.31 -30.69
N VAL A 81 3.45 -11.19 -30.05
CA VAL A 81 4.13 -10.70 -28.86
C VAL A 81 3.22 -10.91 -27.66
N VAL A 82 3.79 -11.40 -26.57
CA VAL A 82 3.06 -11.60 -25.32
C VAL A 82 2.77 -10.23 -24.70
N LYS A 83 1.50 -9.93 -24.49
CA LYS A 83 1.08 -8.69 -23.82
C LYS A 83 1.30 -8.80 -22.32
N ALA A 84 2.31 -8.09 -21.83
CA ALA A 84 2.66 -8.07 -20.42
C ALA A 84 2.02 -6.87 -19.68
N THR A 85 1.95 -6.96 -18.36
CA THR A 85 1.76 -5.76 -17.52
C THR A 85 3.13 -5.18 -17.17
N TRP A 86 3.31 -3.89 -17.42
CA TRP A 86 4.61 -3.23 -17.33
C TRP A 86 4.72 -2.31 -16.11
N MET A 87 5.93 -2.29 -15.55
CA MET A 87 6.37 -1.36 -14.52
C MET A 87 6.85 -0.03 -15.13
N ALA A 88 7.07 0.97 -14.28
CA ALA A 88 7.53 2.30 -14.72
C ALA A 88 8.96 2.27 -15.29
N ASP A 89 9.78 1.35 -14.81
CA ASP A 89 11.17 1.15 -15.22
C ASP A 89 11.32 0.32 -16.50
N GLY A 90 10.21 -0.10 -17.12
CA GLY A 90 10.23 -0.94 -18.30
C GLY A 90 10.48 -2.42 -18.01
N THR A 91 10.37 -2.87 -16.76
CA THR A 91 10.34 -4.31 -16.45
C THR A 91 8.91 -4.87 -16.48
N HIS A 92 8.76 -6.18 -16.64
CA HIS A 92 7.46 -6.84 -16.48
C HIS A 92 7.08 -6.91 -14.99
N TRP A 93 5.80 -6.72 -14.70
CA TRP A 93 5.25 -6.94 -13.37
C TRP A 93 5.37 -8.44 -13.01
N PRO A 94 6.03 -8.81 -11.90
CA PRO A 94 6.21 -10.22 -11.54
C PRO A 94 4.92 -10.91 -11.05
N GLY A 95 3.89 -10.13 -10.71
CA GLY A 95 2.61 -10.65 -10.24
C GLY A 95 1.63 -10.94 -11.38
N THR A 96 0.34 -10.86 -11.06
CA THR A 96 -0.74 -11.07 -12.02
C THR A 96 -0.81 -9.98 -13.09
N TRP A 97 -0.87 -10.37 -14.36
CA TRP A 97 -1.07 -9.47 -15.49
C TRP A 97 -2.55 -9.21 -15.79
N PHE A 98 -2.83 -8.14 -16.54
CA PHE A 98 -4.18 -7.85 -17.06
C PHE A 98 -4.73 -9.01 -17.90
N GLU A 99 -3.90 -9.56 -18.79
CA GLU A 99 -4.17 -10.80 -19.52
C GLU A 99 -3.42 -11.94 -18.82
N PRO A 100 -4.11 -12.87 -18.14
CA PRO A 100 -3.44 -13.96 -17.43
C PRO A 100 -2.59 -14.82 -18.36
N LYS A 101 -1.36 -15.10 -17.93
CA LYS A 101 -0.42 -16.02 -18.58
C LYS A 101 0.17 -16.98 -17.53
N PRO A 102 0.80 -18.10 -17.95
CA PRO A 102 1.62 -18.90 -17.04
C PRO A 102 2.61 -18.00 -16.29
N ASP A 103 2.83 -18.28 -15.01
CA ASP A 103 3.61 -17.47 -14.07
C ASP A 103 3.06 -16.06 -13.76
N HIS A 104 1.94 -15.64 -14.36
CA HIS A 104 1.37 -14.29 -14.24
C HIS A 104 -0.17 -14.27 -14.11
N SER A 105 -0.74 -15.22 -13.37
CA SER A 105 -2.17 -15.31 -13.07
C SER A 105 -2.48 -15.12 -11.58
N LYS A 106 -3.74 -15.15 -11.15
CA LYS A 106 -4.12 -14.99 -9.73
C LYS A 106 -3.68 -16.17 -8.84
N GLY A 107 -3.50 -17.35 -9.43
CA GLY A 107 -3.13 -18.60 -8.76
C GLY A 107 -1.74 -19.13 -9.15
N ASP A 108 -1.04 -18.40 -10.01
CA ASP A 108 0.28 -18.75 -10.51
C ASP A 108 1.08 -17.47 -10.70
N HIS A 109 1.87 -17.11 -9.70
CA HIS A 109 2.74 -15.94 -9.74
C HIS A 109 3.83 -16.03 -8.68
N ALA A 110 4.98 -15.41 -8.97
CA ALA A 110 6.09 -15.32 -8.02
C ALA A 110 5.72 -14.53 -6.75
N GLY A 111 6.46 -14.79 -5.68
CA GLY A 111 6.42 -13.95 -4.48
C GLY A 111 7.05 -12.57 -4.74
N ILE A 112 6.54 -11.55 -4.06
CA ILE A 112 7.04 -10.17 -4.17
C ILE A 112 7.31 -9.65 -2.77
N LEU A 113 8.51 -9.15 -2.52
CA LEU A 113 8.86 -8.43 -1.30
C LEU A 113 9.46 -7.08 -1.71
N GLN A 114 8.84 -6.00 -1.27
CA GLN A 114 9.31 -4.65 -1.55
C GLN A 114 9.34 -3.80 -0.29
N ILE A 115 10.49 -3.23 0.03
CA ILE A 115 10.64 -2.26 1.12
C ILE A 115 10.33 -0.87 0.57
N MET A 116 9.16 -0.34 0.93
CA MET A 116 8.63 0.94 0.48
C MET A 116 9.17 2.11 1.32
N SER A 117 9.43 1.86 2.60
CA SER A 117 10.10 2.79 3.51
C SER A 117 11.06 2.00 4.37
N LYS A 118 12.31 2.44 4.44
CA LYS A 118 13.40 1.73 5.15
C LYS A 118 13.17 1.75 6.66
N VAL A 119 13.88 0.86 7.37
CA VAL A 119 13.98 0.95 8.83
C VAL A 119 14.50 2.33 9.18
N PRO A 120 13.79 3.08 10.05
CA PRO A 120 14.26 4.38 10.47
C PRO A 120 15.57 4.23 11.26
N GLU A 121 16.48 5.20 11.12
CA GLU A 121 17.66 5.34 11.98
C GLU A 121 17.24 5.34 13.46
N LEU A 122 18.14 4.99 14.39
CA LEU A 122 17.81 4.99 15.83
C LEU A 122 17.64 6.40 16.38
N GLU A 123 18.47 7.33 15.94
CA GLU A 123 18.42 8.72 16.38
C GLU A 123 17.33 9.51 15.62
N PRO A 124 16.60 10.41 16.30
CA PRO A 124 15.64 11.30 15.65
C PRO A 124 16.27 12.10 14.52
N VAL A 125 15.58 12.13 13.37
CA VAL A 125 15.96 13.02 12.27
C VAL A 125 15.00 14.20 12.32
N MET A 126 15.51 15.34 12.78
CA MET A 126 14.69 16.54 12.95
C MET A 126 14.47 17.22 11.59
N GLY A 127 13.21 17.53 11.29
CA GLY A 127 12.84 18.33 10.13
C GLY A 127 13.30 19.78 10.26
N GLY A 128 13.35 20.46 9.12
CA GLY A 128 13.62 21.89 9.03
C GLY A 128 12.44 22.66 8.42
N PRO A 129 12.60 23.98 8.26
CA PRO A 129 11.63 24.78 7.53
C PRO A 129 11.54 24.31 6.08
N ASN A 130 10.33 24.32 5.54
CA ASN A 130 10.08 23.91 4.15
C ASN A 130 9.27 25.01 3.45
N GLU A 131 9.92 25.77 2.57
CA GLU A 131 9.28 26.89 1.86
C GLU A 131 8.11 26.38 1.01
N GLY A 132 6.93 27.02 1.18
CA GLY A 132 5.72 26.66 0.43
C GLY A 132 4.97 25.42 0.92
N SER A 133 5.40 24.79 2.03
CA SER A 133 4.71 23.64 2.62
C SER A 133 4.64 23.72 4.16
N LEU A 134 4.40 22.58 4.82
CA LEU A 134 4.37 22.51 6.28
C LEU A 134 5.76 22.72 6.88
N ASP A 135 5.82 23.48 7.97
CA ASP A 135 7.03 23.59 8.78
C ASP A 135 7.21 22.35 9.67
N PHE A 136 8.30 21.62 9.44
CA PHE A 136 8.67 20.43 10.21
C PHE A 136 9.76 20.70 11.25
N THR A 137 10.09 21.97 11.51
CA THR A 137 11.06 22.35 12.54
C THR A 137 10.67 21.76 13.90
N GLY A 138 11.59 21.00 14.51
CA GLY A 138 11.34 20.36 15.80
C GLY A 138 10.45 19.12 15.73
N ILE A 139 10.15 18.61 14.52
CA ILE A 139 9.40 17.37 14.30
C ILE A 139 10.37 16.29 13.83
N ASP A 140 10.30 15.11 14.44
CA ASP A 140 10.98 13.91 13.91
C ASP A 140 10.29 13.48 12.61
N VAL A 141 11.01 13.53 11.50
CA VAL A 141 10.47 13.24 10.16
C VAL A 141 10.67 11.78 9.75
N ARG A 142 11.24 10.95 10.62
CA ARG A 142 11.34 9.51 10.36
C ARG A 142 9.95 8.89 10.23
N VAL A 143 9.80 8.00 9.27
CA VAL A 143 8.61 7.17 9.10
C VAL A 143 8.92 5.71 9.42
N PRO A 144 7.97 4.94 9.98
CA PRO A 144 8.17 3.52 10.21
C PRO A 144 8.49 2.77 8.92
N MET A 145 9.21 1.65 9.05
CA MET A 145 9.41 0.73 7.93
C MET A 145 8.06 0.31 7.36
N PHE A 146 7.92 0.38 6.03
CA PHE A 146 6.76 -0.12 5.32
C PHE A 146 7.22 -1.15 4.30
N ALA A 147 6.75 -2.39 4.46
CA ALA A 147 7.06 -3.50 3.56
C ALA A 147 5.79 -4.02 2.89
N TYR A 148 5.83 -4.14 1.57
CA TYR A 148 4.82 -4.81 0.77
C TYR A 148 5.23 -6.27 0.55
N VAL A 149 4.33 -7.21 0.87
CA VAL A 149 4.55 -8.64 0.72
C VAL A 149 3.41 -9.26 -0.06
N SER A 150 3.73 -9.91 -1.18
CA SER A 150 2.86 -10.82 -1.91
C SER A 150 3.46 -12.22 -1.85
N ARG A 151 2.66 -13.22 -1.47
CA ARG A 151 3.12 -14.61 -1.40
C ARG A 151 3.15 -15.21 -2.79
N GLU A 152 4.11 -16.10 -3.03
CA GLU A 152 4.07 -16.97 -4.20
C GLU A 152 2.82 -17.86 -4.18
N LYS A 153 2.26 -18.13 -5.37
CA LYS A 153 1.20 -19.11 -5.58
C LYS A 153 1.52 -19.93 -6.81
N ARG A 154 1.19 -21.22 -6.76
CA ARG A 154 1.37 -22.17 -7.86
C ARG A 154 0.14 -23.06 -8.04
N PRO A 155 -0.20 -23.46 -9.28
CA PRO A 155 -1.27 -24.42 -9.53
C PRO A 155 -1.04 -25.72 -8.74
N GLY A 156 -2.12 -26.29 -8.18
CA GLY A 156 -2.05 -27.51 -7.39
C GLY A 156 -1.70 -27.32 -5.90
N PHE A 157 -1.40 -26.09 -5.46
CA PHE A 157 -1.11 -25.79 -4.05
C PHE A 157 -2.21 -24.96 -3.40
N ASP A 158 -2.78 -25.45 -2.30
CA ASP A 158 -3.74 -24.67 -1.51
C ASP A 158 -3.04 -23.51 -0.77
N HIS A 159 -3.54 -22.30 -1.00
CA HIS A 159 -2.99 -21.07 -0.45
C HIS A 159 -3.62 -20.63 0.88
N ASN A 160 -4.62 -21.36 1.40
CA ASN A 160 -5.20 -21.16 2.74
C ASN A 160 -5.77 -19.75 3.00
N LYS A 161 -6.24 -19.07 1.94
CA LYS A 161 -6.90 -17.75 2.00
C LYS A 161 -6.19 -16.77 2.97
N LYS A 162 -6.92 -16.21 3.95
CA LYS A 162 -6.44 -15.24 4.95
C LYS A 162 -5.42 -15.85 5.92
N ALA A 163 -5.65 -17.07 6.38
CA ALA A 163 -4.74 -17.76 7.31
C ALA A 163 -3.35 -17.93 6.70
N GLY A 164 -3.26 -18.35 5.43
CA GLY A 164 -1.99 -18.45 4.72
C GLY A 164 -1.30 -17.09 4.55
N ALA A 165 -2.07 -16.02 4.32
CA ALA A 165 -1.53 -14.66 4.19
C ALA A 165 -0.92 -14.18 5.51
N MET A 166 -1.66 -14.34 6.62
CA MET A 166 -1.19 -14.00 7.96
C MET A 166 0.07 -14.77 8.33
N ASN A 167 0.09 -16.09 8.12
CA ASN A 167 1.27 -16.92 8.42
C ASN A 167 2.49 -16.54 7.57
N GLY A 168 2.28 -16.19 6.30
CA GLY A 168 3.35 -15.67 5.44
C GLY A 168 3.91 -14.34 5.95
N MET A 169 3.04 -13.44 6.41
CA MET A 169 3.43 -12.15 6.96
C MET A 169 4.21 -12.28 8.27
N VAL A 170 3.81 -13.19 9.17
CA VAL A 170 4.55 -13.47 10.42
C VAL A 170 5.97 -13.95 10.11
N ARG A 171 6.15 -14.87 9.15
CA ARG A 171 7.47 -15.37 8.75
C ARG A 171 8.33 -14.27 8.11
N ALA A 172 7.76 -13.44 7.25
CA ALA A 172 8.48 -12.31 6.67
C ALA A 172 8.90 -11.30 7.76
N SER A 173 7.99 -10.98 8.69
CA SER A 173 8.25 -10.06 9.80
C SER A 173 9.38 -10.57 10.71
N ALA A 174 9.44 -11.87 10.99
CA ALA A 174 10.49 -12.48 11.81
C ALA A 174 11.90 -12.23 11.24
N ILE A 175 12.04 -12.14 9.92
CA ILE A 175 13.32 -11.87 9.24
C ILE A 175 13.58 -10.36 9.14
N LEU A 176 12.54 -9.57 8.83
CA LEU A 176 12.70 -8.14 8.52
C LEU A 176 12.88 -7.26 9.77
N SER A 177 12.12 -7.51 10.83
CA SER A 177 12.11 -6.68 12.03
C SER A 177 12.11 -7.45 13.34
N ASN A 178 11.72 -8.74 13.30
CA ASN A 178 11.58 -9.61 14.46
C ASN A 178 10.78 -8.97 15.62
N GLY A 179 9.70 -8.27 15.28
CA GLY A 179 8.85 -7.59 16.27
C GLY A 179 8.22 -8.58 17.27
N ALA A 180 8.37 -8.30 18.57
CA ALA A 180 7.84 -9.15 19.65
C ALA A 180 6.31 -9.15 19.75
N PHE A 181 5.67 -8.08 19.26
CA PHE A 181 4.21 -7.92 19.27
C PHE A 181 3.71 -7.72 17.84
N ILE A 182 2.58 -8.35 17.53
CA ILE A 182 1.94 -8.25 16.22
C ILE A 182 0.53 -7.67 16.40
N LEU A 183 0.27 -6.57 15.69
CA LEU A 183 -1.06 -5.98 15.60
C LEU A 183 -1.68 -6.37 14.26
N ASN A 184 -2.78 -7.11 14.29
CA ASN A 184 -3.54 -7.47 13.09
C ASN A 184 -4.69 -6.47 12.85
N LEU A 185 -4.79 -5.92 11.64
CA LEU A 185 -5.86 -5.00 11.22
C LEU A 185 -6.42 -5.43 9.86
N ASP A 186 -7.74 -5.36 9.72
CA ASP A 186 -8.42 -5.55 8.44
C ASP A 186 -8.48 -4.23 7.64
N CYS A 187 -8.67 -4.33 6.32
CA CYS A 187 -8.54 -3.18 5.41
C CYS A 187 -9.68 -2.16 5.50
N ASP A 188 -10.79 -2.54 6.12
CA ASP A 188 -11.94 -1.69 6.44
C ASP A 188 -11.83 -1.05 7.83
N HIS A 189 -10.79 -1.38 8.60
CA HIS A 189 -10.53 -0.83 9.92
C HIS A 189 -9.30 0.08 9.91
N TYR A 190 -9.35 1.14 10.71
CA TYR A 190 -8.21 2.04 10.92
C TYR A 190 -8.08 2.40 12.40
N ILE A 191 -6.86 2.77 12.81
CA ILE A 191 -6.64 3.17 14.20
C ILE A 191 -7.24 4.57 14.43
N TYR A 192 -8.31 4.64 15.21
CA TYR A 192 -8.98 5.91 15.54
C TYR A 192 -8.15 6.73 16.56
N ASN A 193 -7.95 6.19 17.77
CA ASN A 193 -7.18 6.82 18.87
C ASN A 193 -5.68 6.49 18.81
N SER A 194 -4.79 7.50 18.80
CA SER A 194 -3.34 7.30 18.70
C SER A 194 -2.69 6.69 19.94
N LYS A 195 -3.45 6.61 21.02
CA LYS A 195 -3.02 5.96 22.24
C LYS A 195 -3.31 4.46 22.26
N ALA A 196 -4.08 3.91 21.31
CA ALA A 196 -4.50 2.50 21.34
C ALA A 196 -3.32 1.52 21.44
N ILE A 197 -2.24 1.77 20.70
CA ILE A 197 -1.03 0.93 20.77
C ILE A 197 -0.37 1.07 22.15
N LYS A 198 -0.25 2.30 22.67
CA LYS A 198 0.32 2.55 24.00
C LYS A 198 -0.52 1.89 25.10
N GLU A 199 -1.84 1.96 25.00
CA GLU A 199 -2.78 1.32 25.92
C GLU A 199 -2.64 -0.21 25.88
N GLY A 200 -2.51 -0.82 24.70
CA GLY A 200 -2.22 -2.25 24.58
C GLY A 200 -0.87 -2.63 25.22
N MET A 201 0.17 -1.82 24.99
CA MET A 201 1.48 -2.04 25.60
C MET A 201 1.44 -1.92 27.13
N CYS A 202 0.58 -1.06 27.70
CA CYS A 202 0.42 -0.99 29.15
C CYS A 202 0.03 -2.35 29.74
N PHE A 203 -0.86 -3.11 29.11
CA PHE A 203 -1.24 -4.43 29.60
C PHE A 203 -0.16 -5.50 29.34
N MET A 204 0.43 -5.51 28.14
CA MET A 204 1.47 -6.49 27.79
C MET A 204 2.76 -6.34 28.62
N MET A 205 3.07 -5.12 29.07
CA MET A 205 4.29 -4.80 29.80
C MET A 205 4.08 -4.70 31.33
N ASP A 206 2.85 -4.87 31.82
CA ASP A 206 2.57 -4.87 33.26
C ASP A 206 2.98 -6.20 33.92
N ARG A 207 2.97 -6.26 35.25
CA ARG A 207 3.17 -7.49 36.00
C ARG A 207 2.12 -8.53 35.61
N GLY A 208 2.56 -9.66 35.09
CA GLY A 208 1.68 -10.72 34.58
C GLY A 208 1.34 -10.59 33.10
N GLY A 209 1.82 -9.55 32.40
CA GLY A 209 1.68 -9.38 30.95
C GLY A 209 2.38 -10.47 30.14
N ASP A 210 3.38 -11.13 30.72
CA ASP A 210 4.03 -12.34 30.20
C ASP A 210 3.09 -13.54 30.03
N ARG A 211 1.91 -13.50 30.68
CA ARG A 211 0.86 -14.51 30.55
C ARG A 211 -0.25 -14.10 29.58
N ILE A 212 -0.16 -12.92 28.96
CA ILE A 212 -1.15 -12.41 28.01
C ILE A 212 -0.70 -12.77 26.59
N CYS A 213 -1.53 -13.51 25.86
CA CYS A 213 -1.25 -13.89 24.48
C CYS A 213 -1.75 -12.85 23.46
N TYR A 214 -2.88 -12.19 23.71
CA TYR A 214 -3.41 -11.12 22.87
C TYR A 214 -4.31 -10.17 23.66
N ILE A 215 -4.49 -8.97 23.13
CA ILE A 215 -5.45 -7.97 23.62
C ILE A 215 -6.46 -7.71 22.52
N GLN A 216 -7.73 -8.00 22.80
CA GLN A 216 -8.82 -7.72 21.87
C GLN A 216 -9.37 -6.33 22.12
N PHE A 217 -9.27 -5.45 21.11
CA PHE A 217 -9.96 -4.16 21.13
C PHE A 217 -11.39 -4.32 20.58
N PRO A 218 -12.38 -3.61 21.16
CA PRO A 218 -13.73 -3.58 20.60
C PRO A 218 -13.73 -2.88 19.24
N GLN A 219 -14.32 -3.53 18.23
CA GLN A 219 -14.54 -2.93 16.91
C GLN A 219 -15.77 -2.03 16.96
N ARG A 220 -15.65 -0.84 16.37
CA ARG A 220 -16.72 0.16 16.31
C ARG A 220 -16.87 0.61 14.86
N PHE A 221 -18.10 0.60 14.37
CA PHE A 221 -18.42 0.99 13.00
C PHE A 221 -18.91 2.44 12.97
N GLU A 222 -18.51 3.17 11.93
CA GLU A 222 -18.99 4.53 11.64
C GLU A 222 -20.19 4.47 10.69
N GLY A 223 -21.07 5.48 10.73
CA GLY A 223 -22.18 5.59 9.77
C GLY A 223 -23.37 4.66 10.03
N ILE A 224 -23.51 4.15 11.25
CA ILE A 224 -24.66 3.32 11.66
C ILE A 224 -25.94 4.18 11.63
N ASP A 225 -26.96 3.70 10.93
CA ASP A 225 -28.27 4.35 10.90
C ASP A 225 -28.93 4.25 12.29
N PRO A 226 -29.55 5.31 12.81
CA PRO A 226 -30.28 5.24 14.09
C PRO A 226 -31.39 4.18 14.11
N SER A 227 -31.90 3.78 12.93
CA SER A 227 -32.91 2.77 12.70
C SER A 227 -32.31 1.50 12.06
N ASP A 228 -31.07 1.16 12.41
CA ASP A 228 -30.36 0.01 11.85
C ASP A 228 -31.20 -1.28 11.97
N ARG A 229 -31.69 -1.77 10.82
CA ARG A 229 -32.52 -2.97 10.70
C ARG A 229 -31.69 -4.25 10.63
N TYR A 230 -30.36 -4.13 10.51
CA TYR A 230 -29.44 -5.25 10.37
C TYR A 230 -28.79 -5.67 11.70
N ALA A 231 -29.20 -5.05 12.81
CA ALA A 231 -28.78 -5.38 14.18
C ALA A 231 -29.64 -6.47 14.82
#